data_AF-U1QKQ9-F1
#
_entry.id   AF-U1QKQ9-F1
#
_cell.length_a   1.000
_cell.length_b   1.000
_cell.length_c   1.000
_cell.angle_alpha   90.00
_cell.angle_beta   90.00
_cell.angle_gamma   90.00
#
_symmetry.space_group_name_H-M   'P 1'
#
loop_
_entity.id
_entity.type
_entity.pdbx_description
1 polymer ?
#
loop_
_entity_poly.entity_id
_entity_poly.type
_entity_poly.pdbx_seq_one_letter_code
_entity_poly.pdbx_strand_id
1 'polypeptide(L)'
;RVDETPDDLTKWLENNLLAVYEPSEAARAYDALANADRWLGRVRATQNYSYWRYATDNAASGVAAARDGTSGGWTRYSRPQFWPGSDETADKICQRIADRSGLSIDTARRNVLPFLSAMTHHCKPRELTVAMAAAYDLDEAGVSFITGSGESTNKVESIVADAAERRDEAMEAHSGGAFAGTPGGDKGDSDESNPINTDEGRTDNDEQTDPVVDNEQCRR
;
A
#
# COMPACT_ATOMS: atom_id res chain seq x y z
N ARG A 1 19.28 -17.80 7.87
CA ARG A 1 18.32 -17.16 6.95
C ARG A 1 18.30 -18.03 5.71
N VAL A 2 17.25 -18.84 5.56
CA VAL A 2 17.06 -19.81 4.45
C VAL A 2 15.83 -19.36 3.65
N ASP A 3 15.65 -18.05 3.55
CA ASP A 3 14.41 -17.43 3.03
C ASP A 3 14.68 -16.69 1.71
N GLU A 4 15.85 -16.88 1.10
CA GLU A 4 16.18 -16.31 -0.20
C GLU A 4 15.49 -17.11 -1.31
N THR A 5 14.56 -16.46 -2.00
CA THR A 5 13.82 -17.08 -3.11
C THR A 5 14.61 -16.98 -4.42
N PRO A 6 14.26 -17.76 -5.46
CA PRO A 6 14.88 -17.61 -6.77
C PRO A 6 14.69 -16.21 -7.38
N ASP A 7 13.61 -15.51 -7.01
CA ASP A 7 13.37 -14.12 -7.39
C ASP A 7 14.38 -13.16 -6.74
N ASP A 8 14.74 -13.41 -5.48
CA ASP A 8 15.77 -12.64 -4.77
C ASP A 8 17.14 -12.85 -5.39
N LEU A 9 17.47 -14.08 -5.78
CA LEU A 9 18.70 -14.41 -6.47
C LEU A 9 18.80 -13.69 -7.83
N THR A 10 17.74 -13.72 -8.65
CA THR A 10 17.75 -13.04 -9.96
C THR A 10 17.99 -11.54 -9.82
N LYS A 11 17.34 -10.89 -8.84
CA LYS A 11 17.50 -9.46 -8.55
C LYS A 11 18.92 -9.13 -8.11
N TRP A 12 19.48 -9.96 -7.22
CA TRP A 12 20.85 -9.79 -6.74
C TRP A 12 21.86 -9.94 -7.88
N LEU A 13 21.68 -10.95 -8.75
CA LEU A 13 22.54 -11.15 -9.91
C LEU A 13 22.46 -9.98 -10.87
N GLU A 14 21.27 -9.53 -11.26
CA GLU A 14 21.08 -8.38 -12.15
C GLU A 14 21.81 -7.12 -11.64
N ASN A 15 21.68 -6.81 -10.35
CA ASN A 15 22.33 -5.65 -9.74
C ASN A 15 23.87 -5.72 -9.79
N ASN A 16 24.43 -6.92 -9.70
CA ASN A 16 25.88 -7.11 -9.59
C ASN A 16 26.55 -7.60 -10.88
N LEU A 17 25.77 -7.95 -11.91
CA LEU A 17 26.27 -8.60 -13.12
C LEU A 17 27.35 -7.77 -13.81
N LEU A 18 27.06 -6.49 -14.04
CA LEU A 18 27.96 -5.56 -14.72
C LEU A 18 29.23 -5.24 -13.91
N ALA A 19 29.28 -5.57 -12.62
CA ALA A 19 30.48 -5.40 -11.82
C ALA A 19 31.55 -6.47 -12.10
N VAL A 20 31.16 -7.60 -12.71
CA VAL A 20 32.04 -8.77 -12.88
C VAL A 20 32.09 -9.29 -14.32
N TYR A 21 31.09 -9.02 -15.14
CA TYR A 21 30.97 -9.55 -16.50
C TYR A 21 31.33 -8.47 -17.53
N GLU A 22 32.07 -8.88 -18.57
CA GLU A 22 32.31 -8.01 -19.73
C GLU A 22 31.01 -7.79 -20.53
N PRO A 23 30.87 -6.71 -21.31
CA PRO A 23 29.60 -6.39 -21.97
C PRO A 23 28.99 -7.51 -22.83
N SER A 24 29.84 -8.31 -23.50
CA SER A 24 29.37 -9.43 -24.32
C SER A 24 28.92 -10.65 -23.50
N GLU A 25 29.60 -10.91 -22.38
CA GLU A 25 29.22 -11.95 -21.41
C GLU A 25 27.93 -11.53 -20.68
N ALA A 26 27.83 -10.25 -20.31
CA ALA A 26 26.66 -9.67 -19.65
C ALA A 26 25.41 -9.80 -20.54
N ALA A 27 25.52 -9.56 -21.84
CA ALA A 27 24.41 -9.75 -22.77
C ALA A 27 23.85 -11.19 -22.73
N ARG A 28 24.74 -12.20 -22.80
CA ARG A 28 24.34 -13.62 -22.70
C ARG A 28 23.80 -13.97 -21.31
N ALA A 29 24.36 -13.40 -20.27
CA ALA A 29 23.85 -13.58 -18.90
C ALA A 29 22.45 -12.95 -18.73
N TYR A 30 22.18 -11.81 -19.38
CA TYR A 30 20.84 -11.23 -19.40
C TYR A 30 19.83 -12.10 -20.15
N ASP A 31 20.23 -12.81 -21.22
CA ASP A 31 19.35 -13.80 -21.87
C ASP A 31 18.99 -14.94 -20.89
N ALA A 32 19.95 -15.41 -20.10
CA ALA A 32 19.70 -16.41 -19.06
C ALA A 32 18.78 -15.86 -17.95
N LEU A 33 18.99 -14.63 -17.49
CA LEU A 33 18.12 -13.98 -16.51
C LEU A 33 16.70 -13.75 -17.05
N ALA A 34 16.55 -13.38 -18.33
CA ALA A 34 15.25 -13.25 -18.97
C ALA A 34 14.51 -14.59 -19.02
N ASN A 35 15.22 -15.70 -19.24
CA ASN A 35 14.64 -17.05 -19.14
C ASN A 35 14.20 -17.37 -17.71
N ALA A 36 14.99 -17.00 -16.70
CA ALA A 36 14.61 -17.16 -15.31
C ALA A 36 13.32 -16.39 -14.97
N ASP A 37 13.20 -15.13 -15.41
CA ASP A 37 11.98 -14.33 -15.16
C ASP A 37 10.74 -14.93 -15.85
N ARG A 38 10.88 -15.49 -17.06
CA ARG A 38 9.77 -16.23 -17.69
C ARG A 38 9.29 -17.41 -16.84
N TRP A 39 10.17 -18.14 -16.17
CA TRP A 39 9.78 -19.21 -15.24
C TRP A 39 9.16 -18.65 -13.96
N LEU A 40 9.69 -17.55 -13.41
CA LEU A 40 9.10 -16.86 -12.27
C LEU A 40 7.69 -16.33 -12.58
N GLY A 41 7.46 -15.81 -13.78
CA GLY A 41 6.14 -15.42 -14.26
C GLY A 41 5.14 -16.59 -14.26
N ARG A 42 5.58 -17.79 -14.67
CA ARG A 42 4.75 -19.01 -14.58
C ARG A 42 4.45 -19.39 -13.14
N VAL A 43 5.40 -19.25 -12.22
CA VAL A 43 5.17 -19.49 -10.79
C VAL A 43 4.12 -18.51 -10.27
N ARG A 44 4.26 -17.21 -10.54
CA ARG A 44 3.30 -16.18 -10.10
C ARG A 44 1.89 -16.46 -10.64
N ALA A 45 1.78 -16.92 -11.88
CA ALA A 45 0.50 -17.24 -12.51
C ALA A 45 -0.17 -18.53 -12.00
N THR A 46 0.62 -19.55 -11.65
CA THR A 46 0.10 -20.90 -11.33
C THR A 46 0.26 -21.32 -9.88
N GLN A 47 1.04 -20.58 -9.09
CA GLN A 47 1.50 -20.96 -7.75
C GLN A 47 2.23 -22.31 -7.70
N ASN A 48 2.67 -22.83 -8.85
CA ASN A 48 3.43 -24.08 -8.91
C ASN A 48 4.93 -23.81 -8.69
N TYR A 49 5.35 -23.93 -7.44
CA TYR A 49 6.74 -23.71 -7.02
C TYR A 49 7.73 -24.76 -7.54
N SER A 50 7.28 -25.87 -8.15
CA SER A 50 8.21 -26.81 -8.80
C SER A 50 9.00 -26.18 -9.95
N TYR A 51 8.48 -25.09 -10.55
CA TYR A 51 9.17 -24.34 -11.59
C TYR A 51 10.37 -23.54 -11.08
N TRP A 52 10.53 -23.35 -9.76
CA TRP A 52 11.71 -22.71 -9.19
C TRP A 52 13.02 -23.40 -9.58
N ARG A 53 13.00 -24.73 -9.78
CA ARG A 53 14.19 -25.45 -10.28
C ARG A 53 14.73 -24.87 -11.59
N TYR A 54 13.84 -24.44 -12.48
CA TYR A 54 14.22 -23.89 -13.78
C TYR A 54 14.63 -22.42 -13.67
N ALA A 55 13.97 -21.65 -12.81
CA ALA A 55 14.38 -20.27 -12.53
C ALA A 55 15.79 -20.23 -11.93
N THR A 56 16.05 -21.05 -10.91
CA THR A 56 17.36 -21.14 -10.26
C THR A 56 18.44 -21.66 -11.20
N ASP A 57 18.15 -22.66 -12.05
CA ASP A 57 19.14 -23.17 -13.01
C ASP A 57 19.53 -22.11 -14.06
N ASN A 58 18.56 -21.36 -14.59
CA ASN A 58 18.85 -20.25 -15.50
C ASN A 58 19.63 -19.12 -14.79
N ALA A 59 19.25 -18.78 -13.55
CA ALA A 59 19.90 -17.73 -12.78
C ALA A 59 21.33 -18.11 -12.35
N ALA A 60 21.55 -19.31 -11.80
CA ALA A 60 22.85 -19.72 -11.28
C ALA A 60 23.74 -20.30 -12.39
N SER A 61 23.30 -21.37 -13.04
CA SER A 61 24.07 -22.08 -14.07
C SER A 61 24.15 -21.28 -15.36
N GLY A 62 23.02 -20.72 -15.81
CA GLY A 62 22.95 -19.98 -17.08
C GLY A 62 23.79 -18.70 -17.08
N VAL A 63 23.75 -17.93 -15.98
CA VAL A 63 24.61 -16.74 -15.83
C VAL A 63 26.07 -17.12 -15.73
N ALA A 64 26.42 -18.15 -14.94
CA ALA A 64 27.81 -18.61 -14.83
C ALA A 64 28.37 -19.09 -16.17
N ALA A 65 27.56 -19.80 -16.98
CA ALA A 65 27.94 -20.29 -18.29
C ALA A 65 28.11 -19.19 -19.35
N ALA A 66 27.63 -17.96 -19.08
CA ALA A 66 27.80 -16.84 -20.00
C ALA A 66 29.23 -16.32 -20.08
N ARG A 67 30.09 -16.70 -19.13
CA ARG A 67 31.49 -16.29 -19.04
C ARG A 67 32.36 -16.94 -20.11
N ASP A 68 33.22 -16.15 -20.71
CA ASP A 68 34.34 -16.60 -21.56
C ASP A 68 35.62 -16.83 -20.74
N GLY A 69 35.66 -16.35 -19.49
CA GLY A 69 36.79 -16.57 -18.59
C GLY A 69 36.57 -16.16 -17.13
N THR A 70 37.67 -16.15 -16.38
CA THR A 70 37.67 -15.77 -14.96
C THR A 70 37.95 -14.28 -14.81
N SER A 71 37.07 -13.56 -14.13
CA SER A 71 37.33 -12.16 -13.73
C SER A 71 38.20 -12.14 -12.47
N GLY A 72 39.25 -11.34 -12.48
CA GLY A 72 40.13 -11.14 -11.33
C GLY A 72 39.77 -9.89 -10.53
N GLY A 73 40.43 -9.73 -9.37
CA GLY A 73 40.32 -8.54 -8.53
C GLY A 73 39.20 -8.61 -7.48
N TRP A 74 39.14 -7.56 -6.67
CA TRP A 74 38.13 -7.43 -5.62
C TRP A 74 36.89 -6.70 -6.17
N THR A 75 35.72 -7.33 -6.07
CA THR A 75 34.43 -6.73 -6.46
C THR A 75 33.64 -6.38 -5.21
N ARG A 76 33.14 -5.14 -5.13
CA ARG A 76 32.16 -4.75 -4.12
C ARG A 76 30.76 -5.18 -4.56
N TYR A 77 30.28 -6.28 -4.00
CA TYR A 77 28.87 -6.65 -4.17
C TYR A 77 27.96 -5.73 -3.35
N SER A 78 26.82 -5.37 -3.93
CA SER A 78 25.79 -4.55 -3.28
C SER A 78 24.44 -5.24 -3.34
N ARG A 79 23.54 -4.86 -2.44
CA ARG A 79 22.14 -5.29 -2.50
C ARG A 79 21.42 -4.49 -3.61
N PRO A 80 20.48 -5.10 -4.35
CA PRO A 80 19.62 -4.40 -5.29
C PRO A 80 19.00 -3.14 -4.68
N GLN A 81 19.14 -2.00 -5.39
CA GLN A 81 18.62 -0.70 -4.92
C GLN A 81 17.09 -0.63 -4.88
N PHE A 82 16.40 -1.49 -5.63
CA PHE A 82 14.94 -1.55 -5.70
C PHE A 82 14.32 -2.52 -4.69
N TRP A 83 15.10 -3.18 -3.83
CA TRP A 83 14.53 -3.66 -2.58
C TRP A 83 14.24 -2.42 -1.72
N PRO A 84 12.97 -2.04 -1.52
CA PRO A 84 12.71 -1.00 -0.53
C PRO A 84 13.25 -1.54 0.80
N GLY A 85 14.07 -0.73 1.48
CA GLY A 85 14.10 -0.85 2.93
C GLY A 85 12.66 -0.68 3.39
N SER A 86 12.11 -1.66 4.11
CA SER A 86 10.84 -1.44 4.78
C SER A 86 11.07 -0.33 5.79
N ASP A 87 10.54 0.85 5.50
CA ASP A 87 10.48 1.95 6.44
C ASP A 87 9.05 1.99 6.95
N GLU A 88 8.86 1.49 8.17
CA GLU A 88 7.55 1.41 8.82
C GLU A 88 6.88 2.78 8.90
N THR A 89 7.67 3.84 9.08
CA THR A 89 7.18 5.23 9.11
C THR A 89 6.68 5.65 7.74
N ALA A 90 7.43 5.36 6.68
CA ALA A 90 7.00 5.63 5.30
C ALA A 90 5.73 4.87 4.93
N ASP A 91 5.60 3.61 5.37
CA ASP A 91 4.41 2.78 5.16
C ASP A 91 3.19 3.38 5.86
N LYS A 92 3.31 3.77 7.15
CA LYS A 92 2.25 4.43 7.92
C LYS A 92 1.79 5.73 7.27
N ILE A 93 2.72 6.58 6.82
CA ILE A 93 2.39 7.85 6.15
C ILE A 93 1.64 7.58 4.85
N CYS A 94 2.13 6.65 4.02
CA CYS A 94 1.47 6.31 2.76
C CYS A 94 0.04 5.78 2.99
N GLN A 95 -0.16 4.99 4.05
CA GLN A 95 -1.48 4.51 4.45
C GLN A 95 -2.42 5.68 4.79
N ARG A 96 -1.99 6.63 5.64
CA ARG A 96 -2.80 7.81 5.99
C ARG A 96 -3.17 8.67 4.78
N ILE A 97 -2.22 8.89 3.87
CA ILE A 97 -2.46 9.62 2.62
C ILE A 97 -3.48 8.88 1.74
N ALA A 98 -3.32 7.56 1.60
CA ALA A 98 -4.22 6.71 0.83
C ALA A 98 -5.65 6.75 1.37
N ASP A 99 -5.82 6.56 2.68
CA ASP A 99 -7.12 6.55 3.36
C ASP A 99 -7.86 7.88 3.21
N ARG A 100 -7.15 9.00 3.38
CA ARG A 100 -7.75 10.33 3.25
C ARG A 100 -8.07 10.71 1.80
N SER A 101 -7.23 10.29 0.86
CA SER A 101 -7.31 10.73 -0.55
C SER A 101 -8.08 9.76 -1.45
N GLY A 102 -8.45 8.58 -0.96
CA GLY A 102 -9.09 7.53 -1.77
C GLY A 102 -8.15 6.92 -2.82
N LEU A 103 -6.85 6.86 -2.54
CA LEU A 103 -5.82 6.35 -3.46
C LEU A 103 -5.29 4.99 -2.98
N SER A 104 -4.70 4.21 -3.88
CA SER A 104 -3.88 3.05 -3.46
C SER A 104 -2.62 3.51 -2.73
N ILE A 105 -2.09 2.69 -1.82
CA ILE A 105 -0.80 2.94 -1.12
C ILE A 105 0.34 3.18 -2.12
N ASP A 106 0.43 2.40 -3.21
CA ASP A 106 1.48 2.57 -4.23
C ASP A 106 1.37 3.94 -4.92
N THR A 107 0.16 4.35 -5.29
CA THR A 107 -0.09 5.69 -5.84
C THR A 107 0.27 6.79 -4.85
N ALA A 108 -0.10 6.65 -3.57
CA ALA A 108 0.27 7.62 -2.54
C ALA A 108 1.80 7.75 -2.42
N ARG A 109 2.51 6.62 -2.42
CA ARG A 109 3.97 6.55 -2.32
C ARG A 109 4.69 7.17 -3.52
N ARG A 110 4.22 6.89 -4.74
CA ARG A 110 4.92 7.32 -5.97
C ARG A 110 4.50 8.70 -6.45
N ASN A 111 3.24 9.07 -6.24
CA ASN A 111 2.64 10.25 -6.88
C ASN A 111 2.22 11.35 -5.91
N VAL A 112 2.21 11.12 -4.59
CA VAL A 112 1.82 12.15 -3.61
C VAL A 112 2.96 12.49 -2.69
N LEU A 113 3.52 11.48 -2.01
CA LEU A 113 4.58 11.65 -1.02
C LEU A 113 5.80 12.46 -1.52
N PRO A 114 6.33 12.25 -2.74
CA PRO A 114 7.47 13.02 -3.23
C PRO A 114 7.13 14.51 -3.41
N PHE A 115 5.90 14.82 -3.80
CA PHE A 115 5.47 16.21 -3.95
C PHE A 115 5.27 16.87 -2.60
N LEU A 116 4.68 16.18 -1.62
CA LEU A 116 4.57 16.69 -0.26
C LEU A 116 5.96 16.99 0.32
N SER A 117 6.91 16.09 0.14
CA SER A 117 8.29 16.26 0.59
C SER A 117 8.95 17.47 -0.09
N ALA A 118 8.84 17.59 -1.41
CA ALA A 118 9.40 18.72 -2.15
C ALA A 118 8.77 20.07 -1.76
N MET A 119 7.46 20.11 -1.54
CA MET A 119 6.73 21.33 -1.21
C MET A 119 6.92 21.78 0.24
N THR A 120 7.23 20.87 1.16
CA THR A 120 7.33 21.15 2.60
C THR A 120 8.74 20.98 3.16
N HIS A 121 9.75 20.88 2.29
CA HIS A 121 11.13 20.66 2.68
C HIS A 121 11.60 21.64 3.78
N HIS A 122 12.18 21.10 4.86
CA HIS A 122 12.56 21.83 6.07
C HIS A 122 11.42 22.62 6.76
N CYS A 123 10.20 22.12 6.62
CA CYS A 123 8.96 22.72 7.10
C CYS A 123 8.70 24.12 6.51
N LYS A 124 9.03 24.31 5.24
CA LYS A 124 8.79 25.56 4.52
C LYS A 124 7.92 25.27 3.29
N PRO A 125 6.81 25.99 3.06
CA PRO A 125 6.21 27.02 3.93
C PRO A 125 5.48 26.41 5.14
N ARG A 126 5.49 27.12 6.28
CA ARG A 126 4.95 26.60 7.55
C ARG A 126 3.46 26.30 7.47
N GLU A 127 2.67 27.21 6.91
CA GLU A 127 1.22 27.03 6.78
C GLU A 127 0.86 25.79 5.98
N LEU A 128 1.56 25.52 4.87
CA LEU A 128 1.36 24.31 4.08
C LEU A 128 1.72 23.05 4.88
N THR A 129 2.77 23.12 5.68
CA THR A 129 3.22 21.99 6.50
C THR A 129 2.20 21.67 7.61
N VAL A 130 1.65 22.70 8.27
CA VAL A 130 0.56 22.55 9.25
C VAL A 130 -0.70 22.01 8.58
N ALA A 131 -1.09 22.54 7.42
CA ALA A 131 -2.25 22.06 6.68
C ALA A 131 -2.09 20.58 6.26
N MET A 132 -0.90 20.19 5.81
CA MET A 132 -0.57 18.80 5.48
C MET A 132 -0.67 17.89 6.71
N ALA A 133 -0.04 18.27 7.83
CA ALA A 133 -0.07 17.50 9.07
C ALA A 133 -1.49 17.31 9.61
N ALA A 134 -2.30 18.38 9.55
CA ALA A 134 -3.71 18.34 9.94
C ALA A 134 -4.54 17.44 9.00
N ALA A 135 -4.34 17.55 7.68
CA ALA A 135 -5.12 16.82 6.70
C ALA A 135 -4.91 15.30 6.74
N TYR A 136 -3.67 14.86 7.00
CA TYR A 136 -3.31 13.44 6.99
C TYR A 136 -3.12 12.84 8.39
N ASP A 137 -3.41 13.59 9.45
CA ASP A 137 -3.22 13.15 10.84
C ASP A 137 -1.81 12.61 11.11
N LEU A 138 -0.80 13.42 10.79
CA LEU A 138 0.60 13.06 10.93
C LEU A 138 1.12 13.40 12.33
N ASP A 139 1.89 12.47 12.89
CA ASP A 139 2.70 12.65 14.09
C ASP A 139 4.04 13.34 13.77
N GLU A 140 4.84 13.59 14.80
CA GLU A 140 6.15 14.23 14.68
C GLU A 140 7.10 13.43 13.77
N ALA A 141 7.09 12.10 13.89
CA ALA A 141 7.84 11.20 13.02
C ALA A 141 7.41 11.34 11.55
N GLY A 142 6.11 11.41 11.29
CA GLY A 142 5.54 11.60 9.96
C GLY A 142 5.94 12.94 9.33
N VAL A 143 5.81 14.04 10.07
CA VAL A 143 6.20 15.38 9.59
C VAL A 143 7.70 15.47 9.37
N SER A 144 8.50 14.96 10.31
CA SER A 144 9.95 14.87 10.20
C SER A 144 10.38 14.13 8.93
N PHE A 145 9.80 12.95 8.72
CA PHE A 145 10.09 12.09 7.57
C PHE A 145 9.80 12.80 6.24
N ILE A 146 8.62 13.42 6.09
CA ILE A 146 8.25 14.10 4.84
C ILE A 146 9.12 15.32 4.59
N THR A 147 9.34 16.14 5.62
CA THR A 147 10.04 17.43 5.48
C THR A 147 11.56 17.30 5.45
N GLY A 148 12.12 16.15 5.81
CA GLY A 148 13.56 15.96 5.98
C GLY A 148 14.13 16.81 7.12
N SER A 149 13.31 17.15 8.10
CA SER A 149 13.75 17.86 9.32
C SER A 149 14.16 16.85 10.40
N GLY A 150 14.85 17.29 11.44
CA GLY A 150 15.08 16.43 12.61
C GLY A 150 13.78 16.23 13.39
N GLU A 151 13.51 15.00 13.82
CA GLU A 151 12.28 14.61 14.52
C GLU A 151 12.05 15.44 15.78
N SER A 152 13.05 15.54 16.65
CA SER A 152 12.99 16.28 17.92
C SER A 152 13.27 17.78 17.77
N THR A 153 12.90 18.39 16.64
CA THR A 153 13.06 19.83 16.48
C THR A 153 11.81 20.51 17.06
N ASN A 154 11.96 21.49 17.96
CA ASN A 154 10.84 22.32 18.47
C ASN A 154 9.91 22.85 17.36
N LYS A 155 10.46 23.01 16.14
CA LYS A 155 9.69 23.38 14.95
C LYS A 155 8.65 22.32 14.58
N VAL A 156 9.03 21.04 14.53
CA VAL A 156 8.15 19.93 14.20
C VAL A 156 7.06 19.78 15.26
N GLU A 157 7.45 19.81 16.54
CA GLU A 157 6.51 19.83 17.68
C GLU A 157 5.48 20.97 17.55
N SER A 158 5.93 22.20 17.26
CA SER A 158 5.03 23.34 17.07
C SER A 158 4.08 23.17 15.88
N ILE A 159 4.50 22.47 14.83
CA ILE A 159 3.67 22.25 13.65
C ILE A 159 2.60 21.20 13.94
N VAL A 160 2.94 20.16 14.68
CA VAL A 160 1.99 19.12 15.09
C VAL A 160 0.98 19.68 16.08
N ALA A 161 1.40 20.54 17.02
CA ALA A 161 0.51 21.25 17.92
C ALA A 161 -0.49 22.15 17.17
N ASP A 162 0.00 23.02 16.28
CA ASP A 162 -0.87 23.87 15.44
C ASP A 162 -1.80 23.04 14.54
N ALA A 163 -1.33 21.88 14.06
CA ALA A 163 -2.14 20.99 13.24
C ALA A 163 -3.26 20.33 14.05
N ALA A 164 -3.02 19.99 15.32
CA ALA A 164 -4.03 19.46 16.22
C ALA A 164 -5.11 20.51 16.50
N GLU A 165 -4.72 21.73 16.86
CA GLU A 165 -5.65 22.86 17.05
C GLU A 165 -6.52 23.10 15.82
N ARG A 166 -5.91 23.12 14.63
CA ARG A 166 -6.64 23.32 13.37
C ARG A 166 -7.66 22.21 13.07
N ARG A 167 -7.41 20.98 13.52
CA ARG A 167 -8.38 19.88 13.40
C ARG A 167 -9.50 20.02 14.41
N ASP A 168 -9.19 20.40 15.64
CA ASP A 168 -10.17 20.62 16.69
C ASP A 168 -11.14 21.73 16.29
N GLU A 169 -10.63 22.85 15.78
CA GLU A 169 -11.44 23.93 15.21
C GLU A 169 -12.33 23.46 14.04
N ALA A 170 -11.79 22.61 13.14
CA ALA A 170 -12.58 22.06 12.04
C ALA A 170 -13.68 21.10 12.54
N MET A 171 -13.39 20.28 13.56
CA MET A 171 -14.38 19.40 14.19
C MET A 171 -15.47 20.19 14.89
N GLU A 172 -15.12 21.27 15.61
CA GLU A 172 -16.07 22.19 16.23
C GLU A 172 -16.96 22.88 15.18
N ALA A 173 -16.36 23.39 14.10
CA ALA A 173 -17.10 24.02 13.01
C ALA A 173 -18.09 23.05 12.32
N HIS A 174 -17.69 21.79 12.14
CA HIS A 174 -18.56 20.76 11.57
C HIS A 174 -19.62 20.24 12.54
N SER A 175 -19.38 20.28 13.85
CA SER A 175 -20.32 19.83 14.89
C SER A 175 -21.28 20.92 15.37
N GLY A 176 -20.94 22.20 15.18
CA GLY A 176 -21.67 23.40 15.66
C GLY A 176 -23.10 23.59 15.15
N GLY A 177 -23.65 22.68 14.36
CA GLY A 177 -25.07 22.64 13.97
C GLY A 177 -25.69 21.23 13.97
N ALA A 178 -24.91 20.19 14.30
CA ALA A 178 -25.36 18.80 14.18
C ALA A 178 -26.25 18.35 15.35
N PHE A 179 -26.14 19.01 16.51
CA PHE A 179 -26.91 18.70 17.73
C PHE A 179 -27.86 19.82 18.18
N ALA A 180 -27.94 20.93 17.43
CA ALA A 180 -28.94 21.97 17.67
C ALA A 180 -30.31 21.48 17.18
N GLY A 181 -31.01 20.72 18.03
CA GLY A 181 -32.35 20.24 17.76
C GLY A 181 -33.29 21.38 17.33
N THR A 182 -34.13 21.11 16.33
CA THR A 182 -35.16 22.03 15.84
C THR A 182 -35.95 22.63 17.01
N PRO A 183 -35.89 23.95 17.27
CA PRO A 183 -36.70 24.55 18.31
C PRO A 183 -38.12 24.74 17.77
N GLY A 184 -39.05 23.87 18.22
CA GLY A 184 -40.49 24.10 18.06
C GLY A 184 -41.24 22.99 17.34
N GLY A 185 -41.47 21.87 18.04
CA GLY A 185 -42.45 20.85 17.68
C GLY A 185 -43.42 20.62 18.83
N ASP A 186 -44.09 21.69 19.30
CA ASP A 186 -45.25 21.57 20.18
C ASP A 186 -46.37 22.47 19.67
N LYS A 187 -47.42 21.84 19.13
CA LYS A 187 -48.80 22.34 19.07
C LYS A 187 -49.75 21.14 18.94
N GLY A 188 -50.28 20.73 20.09
CA GLY A 188 -51.73 20.69 20.33
C GLY A 188 -52.56 19.62 19.64
N ASP A 189 -53.03 18.68 20.46
CA ASP A 189 -54.07 17.68 20.26
C ASP A 189 -55.47 18.28 19.97
N SER A 190 -56.24 17.66 19.08
CA SER A 190 -57.72 17.65 19.10
C SER A 190 -58.28 16.50 18.25
N ASP A 191 -58.86 15.52 18.96
CA ASP A 191 -59.72 14.41 18.52
C ASP A 191 -60.82 14.80 17.49
N GLU A 192 -61.05 13.97 16.47
CA GLU A 192 -62.41 13.56 16.08
C GLU A 192 -62.42 12.24 15.28
N SER A 193 -63.32 11.35 15.70
CA SER A 193 -63.53 9.95 15.31
C SER A 193 -64.20 9.74 13.94
N ASN A 194 -63.86 8.64 13.24
CA ASN A 194 -64.85 7.62 12.86
C ASN A 194 -64.20 6.32 12.33
N PRO A 195 -64.69 5.12 12.72
CA PRO A 195 -64.19 3.84 12.22
C PRO A 195 -65.02 3.36 11.01
N ILE A 196 -64.37 2.78 10.00
CA ILE A 196 -65.02 1.90 9.02
C ILE A 196 -64.25 0.59 8.98
N ASN A 197 -64.91 -0.46 9.46
CA ASN A 197 -64.59 -1.86 9.19
C ASN A 197 -65.52 -2.35 8.09
N THR A 198 -64.97 -2.89 7.00
CA THR A 198 -65.59 -3.92 6.15
C THR A 198 -64.44 -4.49 5.30
N ASP A 199 -63.81 -5.60 5.66
CA ASP A 199 -64.24 -7.00 5.59
C ASP A 199 -63.62 -7.72 4.37
N GLU A 200 -62.96 -8.83 4.72
CA GLU A 200 -62.64 -10.06 3.97
C GLU A 200 -61.80 -10.08 2.67
N GLY A 201 -60.75 -10.93 2.73
CA GLY A 201 -59.93 -11.34 1.59
C GLY A 201 -58.73 -12.23 1.93
N ARG A 202 -58.97 -13.33 2.66
CA ARG A 202 -58.06 -14.43 3.00
C ARG A 202 -57.38 -15.09 1.77
N THR A 203 -56.08 -15.39 1.85
CA THR A 203 -55.53 -16.77 1.81
C THR A 203 -54.06 -16.83 2.21
N ASP A 204 -53.79 -17.80 3.08
CA ASP A 204 -52.54 -18.17 3.71
C ASP A 204 -51.57 -18.93 2.79
N ASN A 205 -50.36 -19.09 3.34
CA ASN A 205 -49.38 -20.17 3.16
C ASN A 205 -48.50 -20.15 1.92
N ASP A 206 -47.25 -20.60 1.97
CA ASP A 206 -46.18 -20.81 2.95
C ASP A 206 -45.14 -21.61 2.14
N GLU A 207 -43.85 -21.46 2.47
CA GLU A 207 -42.79 -22.51 2.41
C GLU A 207 -42.63 -23.38 1.14
N GLN A 208 -41.45 -23.77 0.64
CA GLN A 208 -40.04 -23.70 1.03
C GLN A 208 -39.27 -24.41 -0.14
N THR A 209 -37.94 -24.34 -0.06
CA THR A 209 -36.93 -25.33 -0.48
C THR A 209 -36.15 -25.11 -1.78
N ASP A 210 -34.87 -24.77 -1.56
CA ASP A 210 -33.72 -25.13 -2.38
C ASP A 210 -33.55 -26.65 -2.52
N PRO A 211 -32.71 -27.09 -3.47
CA PRO A 211 -31.64 -27.98 -3.02
C PRO A 211 -30.25 -27.62 -3.54
N VAL A 212 -29.32 -27.77 -2.60
CA VAL A 212 -27.86 -27.94 -2.72
C VAL A 212 -27.50 -29.06 -3.71
N VAL A 213 -26.44 -28.86 -4.48
CA VAL A 213 -25.75 -29.96 -5.20
C VAL A 213 -24.26 -29.93 -4.87
N ASP A 214 -23.83 -30.96 -4.14
CA ASP A 214 -22.46 -31.39 -3.90
C ASP A 214 -21.74 -31.76 -5.21
N ASN A 215 -20.43 -31.49 -5.28
CA ASN A 215 -19.56 -32.29 -6.14
C ASN A 215 -18.17 -32.49 -5.53
N GLU A 216 -18.07 -33.54 -4.73
CA GLU A 216 -16.83 -34.26 -4.42
C GLU A 216 -16.28 -34.94 -5.68
N GLN A 217 -15.09 -34.55 -6.14
CA GLN A 217 -14.19 -35.47 -6.86
C GLN A 217 -12.74 -35.27 -6.42
N CYS A 218 -12.32 -36.12 -5.49
CA CYS A 218 -10.94 -36.41 -5.14
C CYS A 218 -10.66 -37.87 -5.54
N ARG A 219 -9.78 -38.11 -6.52
CA ARG A 219 -8.96 -39.33 -6.73
C ARG A 219 -8.20 -39.32 -8.06
N ARG A 220 -6.92 -38.95 -8.01
CA ARG A 220 -5.72 -39.69 -8.48
C ARG A 220 -4.56 -38.75 -8.77
#